data_AF-A0AAW9L1K2-F1
#
_entry.id   AF-A0AAW9L1K2-F1
#
_cell.length_a   1.000
_cell.length_b   1.000
_cell.length_c   1.000
_cell.angle_alpha   90.00
_cell.angle_beta   90.00
_cell.angle_gamma   90.00
#
_symmetry.space_group_name_H-M   'P 1'
#
loop_
_entity.id
_entity.type
_entity.pdbx_description
1 polymer ?
#
loop_
_entity_poly.entity_id
_entity_poly.type
_entity_poly.pdbx_seq_one_letter_code
_entity_poly.pdbx_strand_id
1 'polypeptide(L)' 'MPTCDRCGTSLAFNDETTKLVEYACTSCHATEIVWKESHRDTGTVTAAAASKTPLGAD' A
#
# COMPACT_ATOMS: atom_id res chain seq x y z
N MET A 1 -11.02 10.21 -3.83
CA MET A 1 -9.58 9.97 -4.03
C MET A 1 -9.01 9.63 -2.65
N PRO A 2 -8.36 8.47 -2.47
CA PRO A 2 -7.91 8.04 -1.16
C PRO A 2 -6.89 9.03 -0.58
N THR A 3 -6.88 9.16 0.75
CA THR A 3 -6.00 10.08 1.48
C THR A 3 -4.84 9.29 2.06
N CYS A 4 -3.63 9.83 1.96
CA CYS A 4 -2.44 9.20 2.47
C CYS A 4 -2.44 9.20 4.01
N ASP A 5 -2.44 8.02 4.62
CA ASP A 5 -2.41 7.86 6.09
C ASP A 5 -1.15 8.44 6.76
N ARG A 6 -0.07 8.65 5.99
CA ARG A 6 1.19 9.17 6.53
C ARG A 6 1.24 10.69 6.66
N CYS A 7 0.62 11.42 5.72
CA CYS A 7 0.78 12.88 5.63
C CYS A 7 -0.53 13.63 5.42
N GLY A 8 -1.65 12.93 5.25
CA GLY A 8 -2.97 13.52 5.00
C GLY A 8 -3.19 14.04 3.58
N THR A 9 -2.15 14.08 2.73
CA THR A 9 -2.29 14.49 1.33
C THR A 9 -3.09 13.47 0.54
N SER A 10 -3.90 13.94 -0.42
CA SER A 10 -4.57 13.09 -1.41
C SER A 10 -3.56 12.26 -2.20
N LEU A 11 -3.83 10.97 -2.34
CA LEU A 11 -3.02 10.09 -3.18
C LEU A 11 -3.35 10.30 -4.66
N ALA A 12 -2.33 10.34 -5.52
CA ALA A 12 -2.49 10.37 -6.96
C ALA A 12 -2.66 8.96 -7.51
N PHE A 13 -3.50 8.80 -8.53
CA PHE A 13 -3.54 7.56 -9.30
C PHE A 13 -2.18 7.33 -9.97
N ASN A 14 -1.61 6.13 -9.81
CA ASN A 14 -0.33 5.78 -10.41
C ASN A 14 -0.51 4.77 -11.56
N ASP A 15 -1.09 3.62 -11.26
CA ASP A 15 -1.29 2.54 -12.23
C ASP A 15 -2.57 1.74 -11.92
N GLU A 16 -3.13 1.10 -12.94
CA GLU A 16 -4.24 0.17 -12.77
C GLU A 16 -4.03 -1.07 -13.61
N THR A 17 -4.20 -2.21 -12.96
CA THR A 17 -4.26 -3.51 -13.63
C THR A 17 -5.67 -4.09 -13.53
N THR A 18 -5.88 -5.25 -14.15
CA THR A 18 -7.14 -6.00 -14.04
C THR A 18 -7.49 -6.36 -12.59
N LYS A 19 -6.50 -6.49 -11.69
CA LYS A 19 -6.69 -7.04 -10.34
C LYS A 19 -6.67 -5.97 -9.24
N LEU A 20 -5.88 -4.92 -9.44
CA LEU A 20 -5.59 -3.91 -8.42
C LEU A 20 -5.45 -2.52 -9.04
N VAL A 21 -5.60 -1.52 -8.19
CA VAL A 21 -5.33 -0.12 -8.46
C VAL A 21 -4.23 0.35 -7.52
N GLU A 22 -3.21 1.01 -8.05
CA GLU A 22 -2.11 1.57 -7.29
C GLU A 22 -2.24 3.10 -7.22
N TYR A 23 -2.12 3.64 -6.01
CA TYR A 23 -2.08 5.06 -5.73
C TYR A 23 -0.76 5.45 -5.08
N ALA A 24 -0.20 6.58 -5.46
CA ALA A 24 1.06 7.10 -4.93
C ALA A 24 0.90 8.52 -4.37
N CYS A 25 1.46 8.75 -3.18
CA CYS A 25 1.53 10.09 -2.59
C CYS A 25 2.66 10.89 -3.22
N THR A 26 2.37 12.05 -3.80
CA THR A 26 3.40 12.94 -4.35
C THR A 26 4.19 13.67 -3.28
N SER A 27 3.70 13.77 -2.04
CA SER A 27 4.38 14.47 -0.94
C SER A 27 5.39 13.58 -0.21
N CYS A 28 5.00 12.34 0.13
CA CYS A 28 5.81 11.44 0.95
C CYS A 28 6.19 10.14 0.25
N HIS A 29 5.81 9.98 -1.02
CA HIS A 29 6.11 8.80 -1.84
C HIS A 29 5.62 7.46 -1.23
N ALA A 30 4.59 7.52 -0.39
CA ALA A 30 3.88 6.33 0.07
C ALA A 30 2.99 5.77 -1.03
N THR A 31 2.94 4.44 -1.14
CA THR A 31 2.11 3.73 -2.12
C THR A 31 1.00 2.97 -1.40
N GLU A 32 -0.21 3.04 -1.94
CA GLU A 32 -1.38 2.30 -1.48
C GLU A 32 -1.92 1.43 -2.62
N ILE A 33 -2.16 0.15 -2.34
CA ILE A 33 -2.65 -0.83 -3.32
C ILE A 33 -4.05 -1.25 -2.90
N VAL A 34 -5.04 -0.95 -3.75
CA VAL A 34 -6.44 -1.32 -3.55
C VAL A 34 -6.80 -2.47 -4.49
N TRP A 35 -7.14 -3.62 -3.92
CA TRP A 35 -7.59 -4.78 -4.68
C TRP A 35 -9.05 -4.62 -5.11
N LYS A 36 -9.34 -4.89 -6.39
CA LYS A 36 -10.71 -4.87 -6.91
C LYS A 36 -11.49 -6.04 -6.31
N GLU A 37 -12.75 -5.80 -5.92
CA GLU A 37 -13.59 -6.82 -5.27
C GLU A 37 -13.74 -8.10 -6.09
N SER A 38 -13.75 -7.97 -7.42
CA SER A 38 -13.81 -9.09 -8.37
C SER A 38 -12.60 -10.03 -8.32
N HIS A 39 -11.50 -9.62 -7.67
CA HIS A 39 -10.27 -10.39 -7.54
C HIS A 39 -9.93 -10.69 -6.07
N ARG A 40 -10.89 -10.60 -5.14
CA ARG A 40 -10.66 -10.98 -3.75
C ARG A 40 -10.56 -12.52 -3.67
N ASP A 41 -9.36 -13.05 -3.90
CA ASP A 41 -9.03 -14.43 -3.55
C ASP A 41 -9.29 -14.60 -2.05
N THR A 42 -10.26 -15.43 -1.68
CA THR A 42 -10.53 -15.85 -0.29
C THR A 42 -9.42 -16.77 0.21
N GLY A 43 -8.17 -16.28 0.20
CA GLY A 43 -7.02 -16.90 0.83
C GLY A 43 -6.70 -16.14 2.10
N THR A 44 -7.01 -16.73 3.26
CA THR A 44 -6.61 -16.22 4.58
C THR A 44 -5.08 -16.24 4.69
N VAL A 45 -4.42 -15.17 4.25
CA VAL A 45 -3.00 -14.96 4.52
C VAL A 45 -2.84 -14.45 5.94
N THR A 46 -2.47 -15.36 6.85
CA THR A 46 -2.04 -15.01 8.19
C THR A 46 -0.71 -14.25 8.07
N ALA A 47 -0.76 -12.93 8.25
CA ALA A 47 0.44 -12.08 8.17
C ALA A 47 1.39 -12.42 9.33
N ALA A 48 2.53 -13.04 9.00
CA ALA A 48 3.66 -13.09 9.91
C ALA A 48 4.29 -11.69 9.98
N ALA A 49 4.27 -11.09 11.17
CA ALA A 49 4.92 -9.82 11.46
C ALA A 49 6.42 -9.93 11.18
N ALA A 50 6.89 -9.32 10.08
CA ALA A 50 8.30 -9.07 9.87
C ALA A 50 8.75 -7.96 10.82
N SER A 51 9.21 -8.37 12.01
CA SER A 51 9.93 -7.52 12.94
C SER A 51 11.15 -6.92 12.23
N LYS A 52 11.12 -5.62 11.98
CA LYS A 52 12.31 -4.86 11.58
C LYS A 52 13.29 -4.88 12.75
N THR A 53 14.36 -5.66 12.64
CA THR A 53 15.55 -5.46 13.48
C THR A 53 16.20 -4.13 13.05
N PRO A 54 16.40 -3.15 13.95
CA PRO A 54 17.29 -2.04 13.64
C PRO A 54 18.72 -2.58 13.60
N LEU A 55 19.36 -2.56 12.43
CA LEU A 55 20.80 -2.76 12.32
C LEU A 55 21.45 -1.49 12.89
N GLY A 56 21.86 -1.57 14.16
CA GLY A 56 22.62 -0.55 14.86
C GLY A 56 24.06 -0.47 14.36
N ALA A 57 24.62 0.72 14.54
CA ALA A 57 25.96 1.16 14.21
C ALA A 57 27.08 0.38 14.93
N ASP A 58 28.22 0.21 14.24
CA ASP A 58 29.58 0.50 14.75
C ASP A 58 30.50 0.83 13.55
#